data_AF-A0A8X6R2P7-F1
#
_entry.id   AF-A0A8X6R2P7-F1
#
_cell.length_a   1.000
_cell.length_b   1.000
_cell.length_c   1.000
_cell.angle_alpha   90.00
_cell.angle_beta   90.00
_cell.angle_gamma   90.00
#
_symmetry.space_group_name_H-M   'P 1'
#
loop_
_entity.id
_entity.type
_entity.pdbx_description
1 polymer ?
#
loop_
_entity_poly.entity_id
_entity_poly.type
_entity_poly.pdbx_seq_one_letter_code
_entity_poly.pdbx_strand_id
1 'polypeptide(L)'
;MLEKPKRMCKRSVCRKDANLNNILNECRRNCKVNCRKLIFHYEIVDRSLASIPIGSPDLQVLSDQIKINIVIKNPEVIVMSHKPLYNAMDIFSYVGGLMGCWLGISVWTCTGIAETTFWTFLNFLKQYVMKSRHSPSAGNQSFFRRQHHNTLLSKYSIKGIRVAKKLLKQNPGII
;
A
#
# COMPACT_ATOMS: atom_id res chain seq x y z
N MET A 1 -1.39 -35.19 7.36
CA MET A 1 -2.84 -34.91 7.51
C MET A 1 -3.30 -34.13 6.27
N LEU A 2 -4.10 -34.75 5.40
CA LEU A 2 -4.72 -34.07 4.26
C LEU A 2 -5.95 -33.31 4.75
N GLU A 3 -5.82 -31.99 4.88
CA GLU A 3 -6.95 -31.13 5.26
C GLU A 3 -7.98 -31.14 4.13
N LYS A 4 -9.20 -31.63 4.39
CA LYS A 4 -10.26 -31.67 3.37
C LYS A 4 -10.59 -30.24 2.94
N PRO A 5 -10.62 -29.92 1.63
CA PRO A 5 -10.97 -28.58 1.18
C PRO A 5 -12.40 -28.24 1.63
N LYS A 6 -12.55 -27.20 2.46
CA LYS A 6 -13.85 -26.66 2.83
C LYS A 6 -14.59 -26.25 1.54
N ARG A 7 -15.83 -26.71 1.39
CA ARG A 7 -16.68 -26.53 0.20
C ARG A 7 -16.76 -25.05 -0.18
N MET A 8 -16.10 -24.67 -1.27
CA MET A 8 -15.93 -23.27 -1.70
C MET A 8 -17.05 -22.73 -2.60
N CYS A 9 -17.98 -23.59 -3.04
CA CYS A 9 -19.18 -23.16 -3.75
C CYS A 9 -20.37 -23.23 -2.77
N LYS A 10 -21.08 -22.11 -2.59
CA LYS A 10 -22.29 -22.07 -1.74
C LYS A 10 -23.30 -23.07 -2.28
N ARG A 11 -23.56 -24.13 -1.52
CA ARG A 11 -24.52 -25.19 -1.88
C ARG A 11 -25.95 -24.65 -2.06
N SER A 12 -26.24 -23.46 -1.51
CA SER A 12 -27.55 -22.82 -1.53
C SER A 12 -28.03 -22.36 -2.91
N VAL A 13 -27.17 -22.35 -3.95
CA VAL A 13 -27.54 -21.89 -5.30
C VAL A 13 -27.72 -23.05 -6.29
N CYS A 14 -27.21 -24.25 -6.00
CA CYS A 14 -27.38 -25.41 -6.88
C CYS A 14 -28.60 -26.24 -6.46
N ARG A 15 -29.82 -25.73 -6.73
CA ARG A 15 -31.04 -26.50 -6.57
C ARG A 15 -31.17 -27.53 -7.71
N LYS A 16 -31.74 -28.70 -7.38
CA LYS A 16 -31.95 -29.83 -8.28
C LYS A 16 -33.10 -29.52 -9.24
N ASP A 17 -32.83 -28.94 -10.39
CA ASP A 17 -33.81 -28.83 -11.48
C ASP A 17 -33.29 -29.50 -12.75
N ALA A 18 -34.22 -29.87 -13.64
CA ALA A 18 -34.10 -30.83 -14.74
C ALA A 18 -33.06 -30.54 -15.84
N ASN A 19 -32.23 -29.49 -15.69
CA ASN A 19 -31.20 -29.12 -16.66
C ASN A 19 -29.82 -28.96 -15.99
N LEU A 20 -29.30 -30.09 -15.49
CA LEU A 20 -28.11 -30.20 -14.65
C LEU A 20 -26.87 -29.52 -15.26
N ASN A 21 -26.68 -29.60 -16.58
CA ASN A 21 -25.47 -29.13 -17.27
C ASN A 21 -25.37 -27.59 -17.29
N ASN A 22 -26.48 -26.88 -17.53
CA ASN A 22 -26.48 -25.42 -17.57
C ASN A 22 -26.23 -24.83 -16.18
N ILE A 23 -26.85 -25.41 -15.15
CA ILE A 23 -26.68 -25.00 -13.75
C ILE A 23 -25.24 -25.26 -13.27
N LEU A 24 -24.62 -26.36 -13.68
CA LEU A 24 -23.23 -26.69 -13.35
C LEU A 24 -22.25 -25.68 -13.94
N ASN A 25 -22.46 -25.28 -15.20
CA ASN A 25 -21.61 -24.30 -15.88
C ASN A 25 -21.72 -22.91 -15.23
N GLU A 26 -22.91 -22.51 -14.83
CA GLU A 26 -23.15 -21.24 -14.15
C GLU A 26 -22.54 -21.22 -12.75
N CYS A 27 -22.67 -22.32 -12.00
CA CYS A 27 -21.98 -22.47 -10.71
C CYS A 27 -20.46 -22.41 -10.87
N ARG A 28 -19.91 -23.07 -11.89
CA ARG A 28 -18.46 -23.10 -12.16
C ARG A 28 -17.90 -21.70 -12.47
N ARG A 29 -18.67 -20.84 -13.14
CA ARG A 29 -18.30 -19.44 -13.40
C ARG A 29 -18.29 -18.58 -12.14
N ASN A 30 -19.17 -18.88 -11.18
CA ASN A 30 -19.33 -18.11 -9.94
C ASN A 30 -18.51 -18.64 -8.75
N CYS A 31 -17.79 -19.77 -8.90
CA CYS A 31 -16.94 -20.27 -7.84
C CYS A 31 -15.67 -19.42 -7.72
N LYS A 32 -15.42 -18.92 -6.51
CA LYS A 32 -14.20 -18.17 -6.17
C LYS A 32 -12.99 -19.10 -6.29
N VAL A 33 -11.88 -18.59 -6.81
CA VAL A 33 -10.61 -19.31 -6.82
C VAL A 33 -10.15 -19.62 -5.39
N ASN A 34 -9.69 -20.85 -5.16
CA ASN A 34 -9.21 -21.27 -3.84
C ASN A 34 -7.93 -20.49 -3.47
N CYS A 35 -7.93 -19.79 -2.33
CA CYS A 35 -6.75 -19.08 -1.84
C CYS A 35 -5.60 -20.02 -1.41
N ARG A 36 -5.91 -21.30 -1.17
CA ARG A 36 -4.92 -22.35 -0.90
C ARG A 36 -5.20 -23.52 -1.82
N LYS A 37 -4.22 -23.88 -2.64
CA LYS A 37 -4.29 -25.00 -3.56
C LYS A 37 -3.05 -25.85 -3.39
N LEU A 38 -3.25 -27.14 -3.13
CA LEU A 38 -2.21 -28.15 -3.16
C LEU A 38 -2.21 -28.77 -4.56
N ILE A 39 -1.08 -28.70 -5.25
CA ILE A 39 -0.92 -29.27 -6.59
C ILE A 39 0.15 -30.34 -6.49
N PHE A 40 -0.19 -31.55 -6.94
CA PHE A 40 0.76 -32.65 -7.06
C PHE A 40 1.07 -32.84 -8.55
N HIS A 41 2.35 -32.82 -8.88
CA HIS A 41 2.83 -33.31 -10.17
C HIS A 41 2.97 -34.82 -10.06
N TYR A 42 2.35 -35.55 -10.98
CA TYR A 42 2.40 -37.00 -11.01
C TYR A 42 2.70 -37.47 -12.43
N GLU A 43 3.33 -38.64 -12.51
CA GLU A 43 3.63 -39.34 -13.74
C GLU A 43 2.94 -40.70 -13.66
N ILE A 44 2.14 -41.04 -14.67
CA ILE A 44 1.44 -42.33 -14.74
C ILE A 44 2.34 -43.29 -15.51
N VAL A 45 2.65 -44.43 -14.91
CA VAL A 45 3.41 -45.50 -15.53
C VAL A 45 2.58 -46.77 -15.50
N ASP A 46 2.04 -47.15 -16.66
CA ASP A 46 1.27 -48.38 -16.80
C ASP A 46 2.23 -49.57 -16.90
N ARG A 47 1.99 -50.58 -16.06
CA ARG A 47 2.71 -51.86 -16.14
C ARG A 47 1.69 -52.96 -16.32
N SER A 48 1.78 -53.68 -17.44
CA SER A 48 1.05 -54.94 -17.59
C SER A 48 1.51 -55.92 -16.53
N LEU A 49 0.57 -56.52 -15.80
CA LEU A 49 0.80 -57.64 -14.88
C LEU A 49 1.14 -58.90 -15.70
N ALA A 50 2.27 -58.89 -16.42
CA ALA A 50 2.75 -60.06 -17.13
C ALA A 50 3.43 -60.99 -16.12
N SER A 51 2.71 -62.06 -15.78
CA SER A 51 3.15 -63.32 -15.16
C SER A 51 4.01 -63.22 -13.89
N ILE A 52 3.34 -63.33 -12.74
CA ILE A 52 3.96 -63.96 -11.56
C ILE A 52 4.39 -65.38 -11.98
N PRO A 53 5.64 -65.82 -11.74
CA PRO A 53 6.04 -67.19 -12.05
C PRO A 53 5.16 -68.18 -11.29
N ILE A 54 4.56 -69.07 -12.07
CA ILE A 54 3.59 -70.09 -11.69
C ILE A 54 4.17 -70.98 -10.60
N GLY A 55 3.55 -70.93 -9.42
CA GLY A 55 3.91 -71.76 -8.27
C GLY A 55 2.78 -71.96 -7.24
N SER A 56 1.55 -71.52 -7.52
CA SER A 56 0.39 -71.85 -6.67
C SER A 56 -0.88 -72.08 -7.51
N PRO A 57 -1.64 -73.16 -7.23
CA PRO A 57 -2.83 -73.52 -7.98
C PRO A 57 -4.05 -72.86 -7.33
N ASP A 58 -4.37 -71.64 -7.73
CA ASP A 58 -5.71 -71.05 -7.50
C ASP A 58 -5.91 -69.90 -8.50
N LEU A 59 -5.98 -70.31 -9.77
CA LEU A 59 -6.08 -69.44 -10.93
C LEU A 59 -7.49 -69.59 -11.50
N GLN A 60 -8.41 -68.65 -11.17
CA GLN A 60 -9.57 -68.31 -12.01
C GLN A 60 -10.42 -67.08 -11.59
N VAL A 61 -10.00 -66.27 -10.61
CA VAL A 61 -10.72 -65.03 -10.23
C VAL A 61 -9.81 -63.79 -10.31
N LEU A 62 -8.98 -63.70 -11.36
CA LEU A 62 -7.89 -62.70 -11.44
C LEU A 62 -7.92 -61.83 -12.71
N SER A 63 -9.04 -61.76 -13.44
CA SER A 63 -9.13 -60.90 -14.64
C SER A 63 -9.44 -59.43 -14.34
N ASP A 64 -9.93 -59.12 -13.13
CA ASP A 64 -10.54 -57.80 -12.86
C ASP A 64 -9.87 -57.03 -11.71
N GLN A 65 -8.58 -57.29 -11.44
CA GLN A 65 -7.85 -56.57 -10.39
C GLN A 65 -6.87 -55.53 -10.97
N ILE A 66 -7.17 -54.25 -10.72
CA ILE A 66 -6.28 -53.14 -11.01
C ILE A 66 -5.44 -52.86 -9.76
N LYS A 67 -4.13 -53.12 -9.82
CA LYS A 67 -3.19 -52.78 -8.74
C LYS A 67 -2.57 -51.41 -9.00
N ILE A 68 -2.97 -50.42 -8.21
CA ILE A 68 -2.40 -49.07 -8.25
C ILE A 68 -1.30 -48.97 -7.21
N ASN A 69 -0.05 -48.74 -7.64
CA ASN A 69 1.06 -48.48 -6.73
C ASN A 69 1.40 -46.98 -6.75
N ILE A 70 1.23 -46.31 -5.61
CA ILE A 70 1.49 -44.88 -5.47
C ILE A 70 2.85 -44.70 -4.81
N VAL A 71 3.82 -44.16 -5.56
CA VAL A 71 5.17 -43.88 -5.06
C VAL A 71 5.41 -42.38 -5.08
N ILE A 72 5.72 -41.80 -3.93
CA ILE A 72 6.05 -40.38 -3.81
C ILE A 72 7.56 -40.23 -4.03
N LYS A 73 7.95 -39.73 -5.21
CA LYS A 73 9.35 -39.37 -5.50
C LYS A 73 9.59 -37.95 -5.01
N ASN A 74 10.64 -37.75 -4.21
CA ASN A 74 11.13 -36.46 -3.70
C ASN A 74 10.06 -35.65 -2.92
N PRO A 75 10.05 -35.70 -1.57
CA PRO A 75 9.04 -35.01 -0.74
C PRO A 75 9.26 -33.49 -0.65
N GLU A 76 9.86 -32.86 -1.65
CA GLU A 76 10.09 -31.42 -1.67
C GLU A 76 8.78 -30.68 -1.92
N VAL A 77 8.40 -29.85 -0.96
CA VAL A 77 7.17 -29.06 -1.02
C VAL A 77 7.52 -27.65 -1.47
N ILE A 78 7.15 -27.30 -2.71
CA ILE A 78 7.27 -25.94 -3.22
C ILE A 78 6.06 -25.12 -2.73
N VAL A 79 6.31 -24.14 -1.88
CA VAL A 79 5.27 -23.24 -1.36
C VAL A 79 5.26 -21.94 -2.16
N MET A 80 4.28 -21.76 -3.04
CA MET A 80 4.03 -20.50 -3.73
C MET A 80 3.07 -19.64 -2.91
N SER A 81 3.53 -18.49 -2.43
CA SER A 81 2.72 -17.55 -1.63
C SER A 81 2.66 -16.19 -2.31
N HIS A 82 1.45 -15.73 -2.62
CA HIS A 82 1.24 -14.38 -3.15
C HIS A 82 1.29 -13.37 -2.01
N LYS A 83 2.37 -12.59 -1.95
CA LYS A 83 2.50 -11.45 -1.03
C LYS A 83 2.11 -10.17 -1.80
N PRO A 84 1.15 -9.37 -1.30
CA PRO A 84 0.87 -8.08 -1.93
C PRO A 84 2.11 -7.18 -1.88
N LEU A 85 2.34 -6.42 -2.95
CA LEU A 85 3.49 -5.51 -3.08
C LEU A 85 3.42 -4.29 -2.15
N TYR A 86 2.19 -3.85 -1.83
CA TYR A 86 1.96 -2.67 -1.00
C TYR A 86 0.91 -2.99 0.06
N ASN A 87 1.23 -2.71 1.32
CA ASN A 87 0.23 -2.69 2.38
C ASN A 87 -0.47 -1.33 2.38
N ALA A 88 -1.71 -1.30 2.87
CA ALA A 88 -2.46 -0.05 3.01
C ALA A 88 -1.69 1.00 3.82
N MET A 89 -1.00 0.55 4.88
CA MET A 89 -0.16 1.41 5.74
C MET A 89 1.01 2.05 4.99
N ASP A 90 1.58 1.36 4.00
CA ASP A 90 2.71 1.88 3.21
C ASP A 90 2.24 3.06 2.34
N ILE A 91 1.04 2.93 1.75
CA ILE A 91 0.42 3.98 0.95
C ILE A 91 0.05 5.18 1.84
N PHE A 92 -0.54 4.93 3.01
CA PHE A 92 -0.85 5.99 3.97
C PHE A 92 0.40 6.72 4.46
N SER A 93 1.50 6.00 4.69
CA SER A 93 2.78 6.61 5.08
C SER A 93 3.34 7.50 3.97
N TYR A 94 3.29 7.04 2.72
CA TYR A 94 3.78 7.81 1.57
C TYR A 94 2.97 9.09 1.34
N VAL A 95 1.63 8.96 1.29
CA VAL A 95 0.73 10.11 1.10
C VAL A 95 0.78 11.04 2.31
N GLY A 96 0.81 10.49 3.51
CA GLY A 96 0.91 11.25 4.75
C GLY A 96 2.22 12.02 4.89
N GLY A 97 3.34 11.43 4.47
CA GLY A 97 4.65 12.10 4.45
C GLY A 97 4.70 13.26 3.46
N LEU A 98 4.15 13.07 2.26
CA LEU A 98 4.01 14.15 1.29
C LEU A 98 3.11 15.25 1.85
N MET A 99 1.88 14.93 2.25
CA MET A 99 0.94 15.91 2.80
C MET A 99 1.51 16.63 4.03
N GLY A 100 2.23 15.93 4.91
CA GLY A 100 2.90 16.51 6.07
C GLY A 100 3.98 17.53 5.69
N CYS A 101 4.76 17.26 4.64
CA CYS A 101 5.76 18.20 4.14
C CYS A 101 5.12 19.46 3.55
N TRP A 102 4.06 19.30 2.74
CA TRP A 102 3.31 20.41 2.16
C TRP A 102 2.61 21.28 3.23
N LEU A 103 2.01 20.64 4.24
CA LEU A 103 1.39 21.33 5.36
C LEU A 103 2.43 22.02 6.25
N GLY A 104 3.59 21.41 6.49
CA GLY A 104 4.66 22.00 7.27
C GLY A 104 5.17 23.33 6.69
N ILE A 105 5.37 23.38 5.37
CA ILE A 105 5.75 24.62 4.68
C ILE A 105 4.65 25.67 4.79
N SER A 106 3.39 25.25 4.62
CA SER A 106 2.23 26.14 4.72
C SER A 106 2.12 26.78 6.11
N VAL A 107 2.22 25.99 7.18
CA VAL A 107 2.18 26.48 8.57
C VAL A 107 3.34 27.42 8.86
N TRP A 108 4.55 27.12 8.37
CA TRP A 108 5.70 28.02 8.53
C TRP A 108 5.45 29.40 7.91
N THR A 109 4.86 29.44 6.71
CA THR A 109 4.49 30.70 6.07
C THR A 109 3.37 31.44 6.80
N CYS A 110 2.36 30.72 7.30
CA CYS A 110 1.27 31.30 8.08
C CYS A 110 1.79 31.93 9.38
N THR A 111 2.72 31.28 10.08
CA THR A 111 3.31 31.82 11.31
C THR A 111 4.07 33.12 11.05
N GLY A 112 4.83 33.21 9.96
CA GLY A 112 5.52 34.45 9.57
C GLY A 112 4.55 35.59 9.26
N ILE A 113 3.45 35.31 8.55
CA ILE A 113 2.41 36.31 8.28
C ILE A 113 1.73 36.72 9.59
N ALA A 114 1.36 35.76 10.44
CA ALA A 114 0.69 35.99 11.72
C ALA A 114 1.53 36.88 12.65
N GLU A 115 2.85 36.66 12.72
CA GLU A 115 3.74 37.50 13.52
C GLU A 115 3.74 38.96 13.03
N THR A 116 3.85 39.18 11.71
CA THR A 116 3.81 40.55 11.16
C THR A 116 2.46 41.24 11.37
N THR A 117 1.35 40.51 11.26
CA THR A 117 0.00 41.06 11.52
C THR A 117 -0.17 41.38 13.00
N PHE A 118 0.29 40.50 13.88
CA PHE A 118 0.22 40.70 15.33
C PHE A 118 1.01 41.93 15.78
N TRP A 119 2.26 42.09 15.32
CA TRP A 119 3.06 43.29 15.62
C TRP A 119 2.43 44.58 15.09
N THR A 120 1.87 44.53 13.88
CA THR A 120 1.18 45.69 13.29
C THR A 120 -0.06 46.06 14.09
N PHE A 121 -0.85 45.08 14.50
CA PHE A 121 -2.04 45.26 15.33
C PHE A 121 -1.70 45.84 16.72
N LEU A 122 -0.65 45.34 17.37
CA LEU A 122 -0.18 45.89 18.65
C LEU A 122 0.30 47.34 18.52
N ASN A 123 1.02 47.68 17.45
CA ASN A 123 1.43 49.05 17.17
C ASN A 123 0.22 49.97 16.92
N PHE A 124 -0.79 49.46 16.23
CA PHE A 124 -2.04 50.19 15.98
C PHE A 124 -2.83 50.44 17.26
N LEU A 125 -2.95 49.43 18.14
CA LEU A 125 -3.55 49.56 19.47
C LEU A 125 -2.81 50.58 20.33
N LYS A 126 -1.46 50.56 20.31
CA LYS A 126 -0.65 51.53 21.04
C LYS A 126 -0.91 52.97 20.55
N GLN A 127 -1.02 53.18 19.24
CA GLN A 127 -1.38 54.49 18.68
C GLN A 127 -2.81 54.91 19.07
N TYR A 128 -3.78 54.00 19.10
CA TYR A 128 -5.15 54.30 19.53
C TYR A 128 -5.24 54.68 21.01
N VAL A 129 -4.52 53.97 21.88
CA VAL A 129 -4.43 54.29 23.32
C VAL A 129 -3.75 55.65 23.54
N MET A 130 -2.70 55.98 22.79
CA MET A 130 -2.04 57.29 22.88
C MET A 130 -2.88 58.43 22.31
N LYS A 131 -3.68 58.20 21.26
CA LYS A 131 -4.61 59.19 20.67
C LYS A 131 -5.76 59.58 21.62
N SER A 132 -6.02 58.75 22.64
CA SER A 132 -7.00 59.04 23.70
C SER A 132 -6.42 59.94 24.83
N ARG A 133 -5.14 60.35 24.75
CA ARG A 133 -4.45 61.20 25.74
C ARG A 133 -3.74 62.42 25.12
N HIS A 134 -4.46 63.22 24.34
CA HIS A 134 -4.03 64.60 24.03
C HIS A 134 -5.02 65.56 24.70
N SER A 135 -4.79 65.99 25.95
CA SER A 135 -4.15 67.28 26.26
C SER A 135 -2.67 67.42 25.83
N PRO A 136 -2.21 68.60 25.38
CA PRO A 136 -0.87 68.78 24.86
C PRO A 136 0.12 69.00 26.00
N SER A 137 1.25 68.29 25.98
CA SER A 137 2.45 68.81 26.62
C SER A 137 3.70 68.25 25.95
N ALA A 138 4.59 69.18 25.60
CA ALA A 138 5.90 68.95 25.04
C ALA A 138 6.79 68.18 26.02
N GLY A 139 7.63 67.29 25.52
CA GLY A 139 8.60 66.58 26.35
C GLY A 139 9.52 65.69 25.52
N ASN A 140 10.79 66.05 25.51
CA ASN A 140 11.88 65.49 24.71
C ASN A 140 12.20 64.01 24.99
N GLN A 141 12.88 63.42 23.99
CA GLN A 141 13.80 62.26 24.06
C GLN A 141 13.21 60.85 24.29
N SER A 142 13.36 60.00 23.27
CA SER A 142 14.45 59.01 23.29
C SER A 142 14.53 58.24 21.97
N PHE A 143 15.54 58.63 21.21
CA PHE A 143 16.16 57.89 20.13
C PHE A 143 16.77 56.60 20.72
N PHE A 144 16.05 55.47 20.66
CA PHE A 144 16.59 54.17 21.05
C PHE A 144 16.48 53.15 19.91
N ARG A 145 17.55 53.17 19.11
CA ARG A 145 18.17 52.04 18.41
C ARG A 145 17.59 50.66 18.80
N ARG A 146 16.87 50.01 17.87
CA ARG A 146 16.88 48.55 17.74
C ARG A 146 17.37 48.16 16.35
N GLN A 147 18.42 47.36 16.38
CA GLN A 147 19.26 46.96 15.28
C GLN A 147 18.49 46.24 14.18
N HIS A 148 18.79 46.67 12.95
CA HIS A 148 18.83 45.83 11.76
C HIS A 148 19.45 44.46 12.05
N HIS A 149 18.65 43.41 12.08
CA HIS A 149 19.17 42.04 11.95
C HIS A 149 18.30 41.10 11.08
N ASN A 150 17.37 41.64 10.27
CA ASN A 150 16.53 40.84 9.38
C ASN A 150 16.74 41.07 7.87
N THR A 151 17.70 41.90 7.46
CA THR A 151 18.01 42.11 6.03
C THR A 151 18.98 41.10 5.41
N LEU A 152 19.44 40.09 6.16
CA LEU A 152 20.27 39.01 5.61
C LEU A 152 19.46 37.79 5.14
N LEU A 153 18.37 37.42 5.81
CA LEU A 153 17.57 36.25 5.40
C LEU A 153 16.75 36.47 4.12
N SER A 154 16.32 37.70 3.83
CA SER A 154 15.69 38.03 2.54
C SER A 154 16.68 37.89 1.36
N LYS A 155 17.97 38.19 1.55
CA LYS A 155 18.99 38.01 0.51
C LYS A 155 19.36 36.54 0.27
N TYR A 156 19.27 35.67 1.27
CA TYR A 156 19.49 34.23 1.10
C TYR A 156 18.30 33.52 0.43
N SER A 157 17.07 33.95 0.71
CA SER A 157 15.86 33.43 0.02
C SER A 157 15.87 33.72 -1.48
N ILE A 158 16.26 34.94 -1.88
CA ILE A 158 16.31 35.33 -3.31
C ILE A 158 17.49 34.67 -4.04
N LYS A 159 18.63 34.42 -3.37
CA LYS A 159 19.74 33.65 -3.95
C LYS A 159 19.39 32.17 -4.11
N GLY A 160 18.68 31.55 -3.17
CA GLY A 160 18.22 30.16 -3.26
C GLY A 160 17.28 29.91 -4.44
N ILE A 161 16.30 30.81 -4.67
CA ILE A 161 15.38 30.72 -5.81
C ILE A 161 16.10 30.88 -7.16
N ARG A 162 17.16 31.70 -7.22
CA ARG A 162 17.96 31.90 -8.45
C ARG A 162 18.84 30.68 -8.77
N VAL A 163 19.31 29.94 -7.77
CA VAL A 163 20.07 28.69 -7.96
C VAL A 163 19.13 27.55 -8.38
N ALA A 164 17.93 27.43 -7.79
CA ALA A 164 16.94 26.43 -8.17
C ALA A 164 16.45 26.61 -9.64
N LYS A 165 16.24 27.86 -10.08
CA LYS A 165 15.91 28.15 -11.50
C LYS A 165 17.06 27.81 -12.47
N LYS A 166 18.31 27.85 -12.03
CA LYS A 166 19.47 27.51 -12.87
C LYS A 166 19.64 25.99 -13.03
N LEU A 167 19.31 25.22 -11.98
CA LEU A 167 19.35 23.76 -12.01
C LEU A 167 18.18 23.15 -12.80
N LEU A 168 16.97 23.75 -12.73
CA LEU A 168 15.81 23.31 -13.52
C LEU A 168 15.96 23.56 -15.03
N LYS A 169 16.85 24.47 -15.46
CA LYS A 169 17.09 24.75 -16.89
C LYS A 169 18.14 23.83 -17.51
N GLN A 170 18.86 23.05 -16.71
CA GLN A 170 20.01 22.24 -17.16
C GLN A 170 19.69 20.74 -17.29
N ASN A 171 18.50 20.29 -16.91
CA ASN A 171 18.04 18.91 -17.10
C ASN A 171 16.54 18.87 -17.44
N PRO A 172 16.16 18.99 -18.73
CA PRO A 172 14.77 18.83 -19.17
C PRO A 172 14.33 17.35 -19.31
N GLY A 173 15.10 16.38 -18.79
CA GLY A 173 14.97 14.96 -19.15
C GLY A 173 14.58 13.99 -18.04
N ILE A 174 13.98 14.43 -16.93
CA ILE A 174 13.43 13.51 -15.92
C ILE A 174 12.05 14.00 -15.48
N ILE A 175 11.05 13.67 -16.29
CA ILE A 175 9.68 13.37 -15.85
C ILE A 175 9.38 11.97 -16.41
#